data_AF-A0A418RGF6-F1
#
_entry.id   AF-A0A418RGF6-F1
#
_cell.length_a   1.000
_cell.length_b   1.000
_cell.length_c   1.000
_cell.angle_alpha   90.00
_cell.angle_beta   90.00
_cell.angle_gamma   90.00
#
_symmetry.space_group_name_H-M   'P 1'
#
loop_
_entity.id
_entity.type
_entity.pdbx_description
1 polymer ?
#
loop_
_entity_poly.entity_id
_entity_poly.type
_entity_poly.pdbx_seq_one_letter_code
_entity_poly.pdbx_strand_id
1 'polypeptide(L)'
;HMYKELKKTISINILDFNFIPANNEVHNCYKIINTATGKDDKLHDIFELHYVELRKFKKSAEQITTALDRWSTFLTKAHQLDKNDMPKELAGDLSIVKAISAVDRMFDEEERMVYETRMQSLADVESKIASAEEKGIEKGLKQGLEKGLQKGLEQGIEQGVSLATKNIALNLAKAGTPLSVIALATGLSEITLNQLLNN
;
A
#
# COMPACT_ATOMS: atom_id res chain seq x y z
N HIS A 1 2.64 -48.25 16.59
CA HIS A 1 3.44 -47.27 17.35
C HIS A 1 2.50 -46.34 18.09
N MET A 2 2.60 -46.27 19.42
CA MET A 2 1.79 -45.37 20.25
C MET A 2 2.59 -44.07 20.40
N TYR A 3 2.12 -42.97 19.83
CA TYR A 3 2.77 -41.65 19.90
C TYR A 3 2.57 -41.07 21.31
N LYS A 4 3.47 -41.39 22.25
CA LYS A 4 3.44 -40.88 23.63
C LYS A 4 4.06 -39.48 23.78
N GLU A 5 4.89 -39.07 22.82
CA GLU A 5 5.64 -37.81 22.85
C GLU A 5 5.50 -37.09 21.51
N LEU A 6 5.15 -35.81 21.55
CA LEU A 6 5.08 -34.98 20.36
C LEU A 6 6.49 -34.49 20.02
N LYS A 7 6.97 -34.80 18.81
CA LYS A 7 8.29 -34.34 18.36
C LYS A 7 8.24 -32.86 17.97
N LYS A 8 9.37 -32.16 18.15
CA LYS A 8 9.52 -30.80 17.63
C LYS A 8 9.22 -30.80 16.13
N THR A 9 8.28 -29.95 15.73
CA THR A 9 7.75 -29.80 14.38
C THR A 9 7.94 -28.36 13.95
N ILE A 10 8.76 -28.16 12.92
CA ILE A 10 9.05 -26.85 12.33
C ILE A 10 8.42 -26.83 10.95
N SER A 11 7.47 -25.93 10.74
CA SER A 11 6.91 -25.66 9.42
C SER A 11 7.60 -24.43 8.86
N ILE A 12 8.14 -24.54 7.64
CA ILE A 12 8.80 -23.45 6.94
C ILE A 12 8.02 -23.18 5.66
N ASN A 13 7.44 -21.98 5.58
CA ASN A 13 6.65 -21.51 4.46
C ASN A 13 7.48 -20.45 3.73
N ILE A 14 7.90 -20.74 2.50
CA ILE A 14 8.64 -19.82 1.66
C ILE A 14 7.67 -19.25 0.63
N LEU A 15 7.47 -17.94 0.64
CA LEU A 15 6.40 -17.28 -0.10
C LEU A 15 6.95 -16.26 -1.09
N ASP A 16 6.40 -16.27 -2.31
CA ASP A 16 6.64 -15.26 -3.32
C ASP A 16 5.64 -14.09 -3.26
N PHE A 17 4.88 -13.95 -2.17
CA PHE A 17 3.93 -12.87 -1.90
C PHE A 17 3.98 -12.42 -0.43
N ASN A 18 3.40 -11.26 -0.14
CA ASN A 18 3.30 -10.73 1.22
C ASN A 18 2.03 -11.28 1.90
N PHE A 19 2.21 -12.19 2.85
CA PHE A 19 1.15 -12.74 3.69
C PHE A 19 0.86 -11.86 4.92
N ILE A 20 1.87 -11.18 5.45
CA ILE A 20 1.77 -10.33 6.64
C ILE A 20 2.06 -8.88 6.23
N PRO A 21 1.08 -8.12 5.70
CA PRO A 21 1.34 -6.80 5.12
C PRO A 21 1.76 -5.75 6.16
N ALA A 22 1.37 -5.91 7.43
CA ALA A 22 1.69 -4.97 8.49
C ALA A 22 3.15 -5.07 9.00
N ASN A 23 3.88 -6.12 8.64
CA ASN A 23 5.25 -6.33 9.05
C ASN A 23 6.19 -6.28 7.84
N ASN A 24 7.32 -5.58 7.95
CA ASN A 24 8.33 -5.51 6.88
C ASN A 24 9.45 -6.55 7.03
N GLU A 25 9.47 -7.31 8.12
CA GLU A 25 10.44 -8.40 8.30
C GLU A 25 10.27 -9.49 7.24
N VAL A 26 11.42 -9.94 6.69
CA VAL A 26 11.47 -11.02 5.67
C VAL A 26 11.12 -12.36 6.29
N HIS A 27 11.56 -12.60 7.54
CA HIS A 27 11.35 -13.86 8.24
C HIS A 27 10.57 -13.63 9.53
N ASN A 28 9.40 -14.23 9.60
CA ASN A 28 8.54 -14.22 10.77
C ASN A 28 8.44 -15.63 11.35
N CYS A 29 8.63 -15.75 12.66
CA CYS A 29 8.45 -17.01 13.39
C CYS A 29 7.28 -16.87 14.35
N TYR A 30 6.30 -17.77 14.22
CA TYR A 30 5.13 -17.83 15.07
C TYR A 30 5.18 -19.06 15.96
N LYS A 31 4.78 -18.85 17.21
CA LYS A 31 4.62 -19.87 18.24
C LYS A 31 3.20 -19.83 18.79
N ILE A 32 2.82 -20.89 19.48
CA ILE A 32 1.53 -20.96 20.19
C ILE A 32 1.65 -20.16 21.49
N ILE A 33 0.66 -19.29 21.74
CA ILE A 33 0.56 -18.51 22.97
C ILE A 33 -0.77 -18.80 23.67
N ASN A 34 -0.79 -18.61 24.99
CA ASN A 34 -2.02 -18.68 25.76
C ASN A 34 -2.87 -17.44 25.48
N THR A 35 -4.06 -17.62 24.87
CA THR A 35 -4.90 -16.52 24.40
C THR A 35 -5.53 -15.69 25.52
N ALA A 36 -5.81 -16.29 26.68
CA ALA A 36 -6.39 -15.59 27.82
C ALA A 36 -5.38 -14.64 28.48
N THR A 37 -4.11 -15.02 28.51
CA THR A 37 -3.03 -14.24 29.15
C THR A 37 -2.17 -13.44 28.17
N GLY A 38 -2.21 -13.78 26.88
CA GLY A 38 -1.34 -13.23 25.85
C GLY A 38 0.13 -13.64 25.98
N LYS A 39 0.45 -14.67 26.77
CA LYS A 39 1.84 -15.07 27.07
C LYS A 39 2.22 -16.38 26.39
N ASP A 40 3.48 -16.46 25.99
CA ASP A 40 4.16 -17.71 25.68
C ASP A 40 4.54 -18.39 27.01
N ASP A 41 3.81 -19.44 27.37
CA ASP A 41 4.07 -20.26 28.57
C ASP A 41 5.13 -21.34 28.32
N LYS A 42 5.70 -21.40 27.11
CA LYS A 42 6.70 -22.35 26.65
C LYS A 42 6.24 -23.81 26.67
N LEU A 43 4.96 -24.08 26.87
CA LEU A 43 4.41 -25.44 26.83
C LEU A 43 4.42 -26.02 25.41
N HIS A 44 4.47 -25.16 24.41
CA HIS A 44 4.33 -25.50 23.00
C HIS A 44 5.57 -25.14 22.15
N ASP A 45 6.76 -25.05 22.76
CA ASP A 45 8.04 -24.82 22.06
C ASP A 45 8.42 -25.94 21.05
N ILE A 46 7.65 -27.02 21.06
CA ILE A 46 7.69 -28.10 20.07
C ILE A 46 7.10 -27.70 18.72
N PHE A 47 6.46 -26.54 18.58
CA PHE A 47 5.79 -26.14 17.33
C PHE A 47 6.19 -24.73 16.91
N GLU A 48 6.78 -24.62 15.72
CA GLU A 48 7.21 -23.34 15.13
C GLU A 48 6.69 -23.22 13.69
N LEU A 49 6.13 -22.06 13.36
CA LEU A 49 5.69 -21.69 12.02
C LEU A 49 6.55 -20.54 11.50
N HIS A 50 7.41 -20.85 10.53
CA HIS A 50 8.26 -19.88 9.88
C HIS A 50 7.62 -19.44 8.57
N TYR A 51 7.57 -18.12 8.35
CA TYR A 51 7.18 -17.50 7.09
C TYR A 51 8.33 -16.68 6.58
N VAL A 52 8.83 -17.03 5.39
CA VAL A 52 9.89 -16.32 4.68
C VAL A 52 9.25 -15.67 3.45
N GLU A 53 8.97 -14.37 3.55
CA GLU A 53 8.28 -13.58 2.52
C GLU A 53 9.29 -12.92 1.58
N LEU A 54 9.62 -13.60 0.49
CA LEU A 54 10.73 -13.24 -0.40
C LEU A 54 10.56 -11.89 -1.08
N ARG A 55 9.32 -11.40 -1.30
CA ARG A 55 9.10 -10.04 -1.86
C ARG A 55 9.66 -8.92 -0.98
N LYS A 56 9.77 -9.15 0.33
CA LYS A 56 10.34 -8.19 1.30
C LYS A 56 11.87 -8.21 1.31
N PHE A 57 12.50 -9.20 0.70
CA PHE A 57 13.95 -9.31 0.64
C PHE A 57 14.54 -8.32 -0.37
N LYS A 58 15.27 -7.30 0.13
CA LYS A 58 15.85 -6.21 -0.68
C LYS A 58 17.35 -6.01 -0.47
N LYS A 59 18.03 -6.94 0.21
CA LYS A 59 19.46 -6.82 0.51
C LYS A 59 20.30 -6.80 -0.78
N SER A 60 21.34 -5.95 -0.77
CA SER A 60 22.41 -5.94 -1.79
C SER A 60 23.42 -7.06 -1.53
N ALA A 61 24.33 -7.30 -2.48
CA ALA A 61 25.32 -8.37 -2.38
C ALA A 61 26.20 -8.23 -1.12
N GLU A 62 26.59 -7.00 -0.77
CA GLU A 62 27.46 -6.70 0.38
C GLU A 62 26.77 -6.95 1.73
N GLN A 63 25.43 -7.02 1.74
CA GLN A 63 24.62 -7.24 2.93
C GLN A 63 24.31 -8.72 3.17
N ILE A 64 24.74 -9.60 2.25
CA ILE A 64 24.51 -11.04 2.34
C ILE A 64 25.49 -11.65 3.35
N THR A 65 24.98 -12.00 4.53
CA THR A 65 25.81 -12.48 5.64
C THR A 65 25.36 -13.86 6.12
N THR A 66 24.05 -14.06 6.27
CA THR A 66 23.49 -15.28 6.85
C THR A 66 23.18 -16.34 5.78
N ALA A 67 23.00 -17.60 6.21
CA ALA A 67 22.53 -18.66 5.30
C ALA A 67 21.16 -18.32 4.70
N LEU A 68 20.25 -17.73 5.49
CA LEU A 68 18.95 -17.29 5.01
C LEU A 68 19.08 -16.19 3.95
N ASP A 69 20.03 -15.26 4.09
CA ASP A 69 20.28 -14.23 3.07
C ASP A 69 20.76 -14.85 1.75
N ARG A 70 21.65 -15.84 1.83
CA ARG A 70 22.18 -16.54 0.63
C ARG A 70 21.06 -17.32 -0.06
N TRP A 71 20.26 -18.07 0.69
CA TRP A 71 19.10 -18.79 0.16
C TRP A 71 18.02 -17.85 -0.38
N SER A 72 17.75 -16.74 0.30
CA SER A 72 16.79 -15.73 -0.17
C SER A 72 17.28 -15.08 -1.45
N THR A 73 18.59 -14.80 -1.57
CA THR A 73 19.22 -14.29 -2.80
C THR A 73 19.09 -15.29 -3.93
N PHE A 74 19.41 -16.57 -3.69
CA PHE A 74 19.23 -17.63 -4.68
C PHE A 74 17.76 -17.73 -5.12
N LEU A 75 16.82 -17.86 -4.20
CA LEU A 75 15.40 -18.04 -4.52
C LEU A 75 14.76 -16.83 -5.21
N THR A 76 15.31 -15.62 -5.03
CA THR A 76 14.79 -14.40 -5.67
C THR A 76 15.52 -14.01 -6.95
N LYS A 77 16.81 -14.35 -7.07
CA LYS A 77 17.71 -13.86 -8.14
C LYS A 77 18.42 -14.99 -8.90
N ALA A 78 18.05 -16.26 -8.74
CA ALA A 78 18.71 -17.39 -9.41
C ALA A 78 18.92 -17.19 -10.92
N HIS A 79 17.94 -16.62 -11.61
CA HIS A 79 18.01 -16.34 -13.06
C HIS A 79 19.12 -15.33 -13.45
N GLN A 80 19.59 -14.52 -12.50
CA GLN A 80 20.65 -13.52 -12.69
C GLN A 80 22.02 -14.03 -12.23
N LEU A 81 22.07 -15.20 -11.59
CA LEU A 81 23.30 -15.78 -11.06
C LEU A 81 23.95 -16.65 -12.14
N ASP A 82 25.15 -16.28 -12.57
CA ASP A 82 26.00 -17.13 -13.40
C ASP A 82 26.95 -17.91 -12.49
N LYS A 83 27.00 -19.24 -12.64
CA LYS A 83 27.95 -20.09 -11.91
C LYS A 83 29.41 -19.64 -12.07
N ASN A 84 29.75 -18.99 -13.20
CA ASN A 84 31.10 -18.53 -13.51
C ASN A 84 31.41 -17.15 -12.93
N ASP A 85 30.38 -16.38 -12.57
CA ASP A 85 30.49 -15.01 -12.04
C ASP A 85 29.62 -14.84 -10.78
N MET A 86 29.86 -15.72 -9.81
CA MET A 86 29.14 -15.72 -8.56
C MET A 86 29.68 -14.66 -7.58
N PRO A 87 28.80 -13.87 -6.93
CA PRO A 87 29.20 -13.02 -5.81
C PRO A 87 29.94 -13.83 -4.75
N LYS A 88 31.04 -13.26 -4.21
CA LYS A 88 31.92 -13.94 -3.25
C LYS A 88 31.17 -14.38 -2.00
N GLU A 89 30.16 -13.62 -1.61
CA GLU A 89 29.27 -13.85 -0.48
C GLU A 89 28.40 -15.11 -0.69
N LEU A 90 28.14 -15.51 -1.93
CA LEU A 90 27.43 -16.76 -2.26
C LEU A 90 28.39 -17.92 -2.51
N ALA A 91 29.53 -17.65 -3.15
CA ALA A 91 30.51 -18.66 -3.55
C ALA A 91 31.10 -19.46 -2.36
N GLY A 92 31.13 -18.86 -1.16
CA GLY A 92 31.60 -19.52 0.06
C GLY A 92 30.68 -20.62 0.60
N ASP A 93 29.43 -20.73 0.13
CA ASP A 93 28.48 -21.76 0.58
C ASP A 93 28.30 -22.85 -0.50
N LEU A 94 28.86 -24.02 -0.23
CA LEU A 94 28.80 -25.17 -1.13
C LEU A 94 27.36 -25.62 -1.45
N SER A 95 26.40 -25.38 -0.56
CA SER A 95 25.00 -25.75 -0.78
C SER A 95 24.37 -24.86 -1.85
N ILE A 96 24.70 -23.56 -1.82
CA ILE A 96 24.24 -22.58 -2.80
C ILE A 96 24.87 -22.85 -4.16
N VAL A 97 26.18 -23.10 -4.21
CA VAL A 97 26.89 -23.44 -5.45
C VAL A 97 26.29 -24.69 -6.11
N LYS A 98 25.97 -25.71 -5.31
CA LYS A 98 25.27 -26.91 -5.79
C LYS A 98 23.87 -26.61 -6.32
N ALA A 99 23.10 -25.78 -5.63
CA ALA A 99 21.75 -25.40 -6.05
C ALA A 99 21.77 -24.67 -7.41
N ILE A 100 22.70 -23.74 -7.59
CA ILE A 100 22.88 -23.01 -8.86
C ILE A 100 23.31 -23.95 -9.98
N SER A 101 24.27 -24.83 -9.72
CA SER A 101 24.69 -25.85 -10.68
C SER A 101 23.55 -26.80 -11.08
N ALA A 102 22.64 -27.10 -10.14
CA ALA A 102 21.47 -27.92 -10.42
C ALA A 102 20.47 -27.20 -11.34
N VAL A 103 20.22 -25.90 -11.12
CA VAL A 103 19.38 -25.06 -11.99
C VAL A 103 19.97 -24.96 -13.38
N ASP A 104 21.27 -24.71 -13.51
CA ASP A 104 21.99 -24.68 -14.79
C ASP A 104 21.84 -25.98 -15.60
N ARG A 105 21.72 -27.12 -14.91
CA ARG A 105 21.54 -28.42 -15.55
C ARG A 105 20.09 -28.70 -15.92
N MET A 106 19.14 -28.03 -15.26
CA MET A 106 17.71 -28.29 -15.41
C MET A 106 17.10 -27.63 -16.64
N PHE A 107 17.73 -26.57 -17.16
CA PHE A 107 17.22 -25.83 -18.32
C PHE A 107 18.19 -25.93 -19.48
N ASP A 108 17.71 -26.33 -20.65
CA ASP A 108 18.40 -26.03 -21.91
C ASP A 108 18.11 -24.58 -22.36
N GLU A 109 18.75 -24.15 -23.45
CA GLU A 109 18.65 -22.78 -23.95
C GLU A 109 17.22 -22.41 -24.38
N GLU A 110 16.44 -23.38 -24.88
CA GLU A 110 15.07 -23.18 -25.31
C GLU A 110 14.12 -23.03 -24.11
N GLU A 111 14.23 -23.93 -23.12
CA GLU A 111 13.45 -23.84 -21.89
C GLU A 111 13.74 -22.54 -21.12
N ARG A 112 15.00 -22.09 -21.13
CA ARG A 112 15.40 -20.81 -20.55
C ARG A 112 14.75 -19.63 -21.27
N MET A 113 14.71 -19.64 -22.61
CA MET A 113 14.03 -18.61 -23.40
C MET A 113 12.53 -18.55 -23.11
N VAL A 114 11.86 -19.70 -22.97
CA VAL A 114 10.43 -19.76 -22.60
C VAL A 114 10.20 -19.19 -21.21
N TYR A 115 11.06 -19.52 -20.24
CA TYR A 115 11.00 -18.97 -18.89
C TYR A 115 11.18 -17.44 -18.89
N GLU A 116 12.20 -16.93 -19.59
CA GLU A 116 12.48 -15.50 -19.70
C GLU A 116 11.32 -14.74 -20.37
N THR A 117 10.74 -15.29 -21.44
CA THR A 117 9.55 -14.74 -22.11
C THR A 117 8.36 -14.65 -21.16
N ARG A 118 8.13 -15.69 -20.35
CA ARG A 118 7.07 -15.70 -19.34
C ARG A 118 7.32 -14.64 -18.27
N MET A 119 8.56 -14.52 -17.78
CA MET A 119 8.92 -13.51 -16.77
C MET A 119 8.73 -12.10 -17.31
N GLN A 120 9.12 -11.84 -18.56
CA GLN A 120 8.87 -10.55 -19.21
C GLN A 120 7.38 -10.25 -19.33
N SER A 121 6.56 -11.24 -19.72
CA SER A 121 5.10 -11.08 -19.81
C SER A 121 4.47 -10.73 -18.45
N LEU A 122 4.91 -11.38 -17.36
CA LEU A 122 4.46 -11.05 -16.00
C LEU A 122 4.85 -9.63 -15.60
N ALA A 123 6.10 -9.22 -15.87
CA ALA A 123 6.58 -7.86 -15.59
C ALA A 123 5.79 -6.81 -16.39
N ASP A 124 5.47 -7.09 -17.66
CA ASP A 124 4.65 -6.21 -18.50
C ASP A 124 3.23 -6.07 -17.94
N VAL A 125 2.64 -7.15 -17.43
CA VAL A 125 1.33 -7.12 -16.77
C VAL A 125 1.38 -6.28 -15.50
N GLU A 126 2.38 -6.50 -14.63
CA GLU A 126 2.55 -5.72 -13.40
C GLU A 126 2.74 -4.22 -13.70
N SER A 127 3.57 -3.89 -14.69
CA SER A 127 3.80 -2.51 -15.13
C SER A 127 2.52 -1.86 -15.68
N LYS A 128 1.72 -2.59 -16.47
CA LYS A 128 0.42 -2.12 -16.97
C LYS A 128 -0.56 -1.83 -15.83
N ILE A 129 -0.60 -2.70 -14.81
CA ILE A 129 -1.47 -2.51 -13.64
C ILE A 129 -1.03 -1.25 -12.86
N ALA A 130 0.26 -1.13 -12.53
CA ALA A 130 0.80 0.01 -11.81
C ALA A 130 0.52 1.33 -12.55
N SER A 131 0.74 1.38 -13.87
CA SER A 131 0.43 2.56 -14.69
C SER A 131 -1.06 2.87 -14.72
N ALA A 132 -1.93 1.85 -14.73
CA ALA A 132 -3.38 2.03 -14.70
C ALA A 132 -3.85 2.60 -13.35
N GLU A 133 -3.30 2.12 -12.23
CA GLU A 133 -3.58 2.63 -10.90
C GLU A 133 -3.13 4.10 -10.75
N GLU A 134 -1.91 4.41 -11.17
CA GLU A 134 -1.37 5.78 -11.14
C GLU A 134 -2.25 6.75 -11.95
N LYS A 135 -2.60 6.39 -13.20
CA LYS A 135 -3.52 7.17 -14.04
C LYS A 135 -4.91 7.28 -13.43
N GLY A 136 -5.37 6.22 -12.76
CA GLY A 136 -6.65 6.20 -12.05
C GLY A 136 -6.67 7.22 -10.91
N ILE A 137 -5.63 7.25 -10.08
CA ILE A 137 -5.46 8.20 -8.99
C ILE A 137 -5.36 9.63 -9.51
N GLU A 138 -4.52 9.87 -10.53
CA GLU A 138 -4.34 11.20 -11.12
C GLU A 138 -5.67 11.74 -11.68
N LYS A 139 -6.39 10.93 -12.46
CA LYS A 139 -7.72 11.30 -12.99
C LYS A 139 -8.73 11.54 -11.85
N GLY A 140 -8.74 10.68 -10.85
CA GLY A 140 -9.63 10.81 -9.68
C GLY A 140 -9.38 12.11 -8.92
N LEU A 141 -8.11 12.46 -8.67
CA LEU A 141 -7.72 13.69 -7.99
C LEU A 141 -8.11 14.93 -8.82
N LYS A 142 -7.82 14.92 -10.13
CA LYS A 142 -8.16 16.03 -11.04
C LYS A 142 -9.67 16.27 -11.07
N GLN A 143 -10.46 15.22 -11.28
CA GLN A 143 -11.92 15.32 -11.29
C GLN A 143 -12.49 15.75 -9.93
N GLY A 144 -11.92 15.26 -8.83
CA GLY A 144 -12.30 15.65 -7.47
C GLY A 144 -12.03 17.13 -7.21
N LEU A 145 -10.85 17.63 -7.60
CA LEU A 145 -10.47 19.03 -7.45
C LEU A 145 -11.36 19.96 -8.28
N GLU A 146 -11.60 19.61 -9.55
CA GLU A 146 -12.44 20.41 -10.45
C GLU A 146 -13.88 20.53 -9.92
N LYS A 147 -14.50 19.40 -9.55
CA LYS A 147 -15.84 19.39 -8.96
C LYS A 147 -15.89 20.14 -7.62
N GLY A 148 -14.86 19.98 -6.80
CA GLY A 148 -14.75 20.67 -5.51
C GLY A 148 -14.64 22.18 -5.69
N LEU A 149 -13.80 22.64 -6.61
CA LEU A 149 -13.62 24.06 -6.92
C LEU A 149 -14.88 24.68 -7.49
N GLN A 150 -15.56 23.99 -8.42
CA GLN A 150 -16.81 24.48 -9.00
C GLN A 150 -17.89 24.67 -7.93
N LYS A 151 -18.12 23.66 -7.09
CA LYS A 151 -19.09 23.74 -6.00
C LYS A 151 -18.72 24.82 -4.98
N GLY A 152 -17.44 24.90 -4.61
CA GLY A 152 -16.95 25.89 -3.67
C GLY A 152 -17.12 27.32 -4.20
N LEU A 153 -16.87 27.54 -5.50
CA LEU A 153 -17.07 28.84 -6.14
C LEU A 153 -18.54 29.22 -6.19
N GLU A 154 -19.43 28.29 -6.59
CA GLU A 154 -20.87 28.53 -6.65
C GLU A 154 -21.43 28.89 -5.26
N GLN A 155 -21.09 28.12 -4.23
CA GLN A 155 -21.47 28.40 -2.85
C GLN A 155 -20.89 29.73 -2.35
N GLY A 156 -19.63 30.02 -2.68
CA GLY A 156 -18.97 31.27 -2.30
C GLY A 156 -19.63 32.50 -2.93
N ILE A 157 -20.01 32.41 -4.21
CA ILE A 157 -20.74 33.47 -4.91
C ILE A 157 -22.12 33.66 -4.29
N GLU A 158 -22.87 32.58 -4.05
CA GLU A 158 -24.21 32.65 -3.44
C GLU A 158 -24.17 33.29 -2.05
N GLN A 159 -23.22 32.88 -1.20
CA GLN A 159 -23.00 33.46 0.11
C GLN A 159 -22.58 34.93 0.03
N GLY A 160 -21.69 35.28 -0.89
CA GLY A 160 -21.23 36.64 -1.13
C GLY A 160 -22.37 37.58 -1.55
N VAL A 161 -23.19 37.14 -2.52
CA VAL A 161 -24.38 37.87 -2.97
C VAL A 161 -25.37 38.06 -1.82
N SER A 162 -25.68 36.98 -1.07
CA SER A 162 -26.59 37.05 0.08
C SER A 162 -26.10 38.05 1.15
N LEU A 163 -24.80 38.02 1.47
CA LEU A 163 -24.20 38.94 2.43
C LEU A 163 -24.23 40.39 1.92
N ALA A 164 -23.91 40.62 0.65
CA ALA A 164 -23.96 41.94 0.04
C ALA A 164 -25.39 42.51 0.07
N THR A 165 -26.39 41.71 -0.30
CA THR A 165 -27.81 42.10 -0.26
C THR A 165 -28.26 42.48 1.15
N LYS A 166 -27.86 41.69 2.16
CA LYS A 166 -28.14 42.00 3.58
C LYS A 166 -27.48 43.31 4.02
N ASN A 167 -26.21 43.53 3.65
CA ASN A 167 -25.50 44.76 3.99
C ASN A 167 -26.14 46.00 3.35
N ILE A 168 -26.58 45.89 2.09
CA ILE A 168 -27.32 46.96 1.40
C ILE A 168 -28.62 47.27 2.15
N ALA A 169 -29.40 46.25 2.51
CA ALA A 169 -30.65 46.43 3.26
C ALA A 169 -30.43 47.16 4.60
N LEU A 170 -29.42 46.75 5.36
CA LEU A 170 -29.05 47.39 6.63
C LEU A 170 -28.65 48.86 6.44
N ASN A 171 -27.86 49.16 5.41
CA ASN A 171 -27.42 50.53 5.13
C ASN A 171 -28.57 51.43 4.71
N LEU A 172 -29.50 50.94 3.87
CA LEU A 172 -30.69 51.69 3.47
C LEU A 172 -31.64 51.94 4.65
N ALA A 173 -31.81 50.96 5.53
CA ALA A 173 -32.61 51.11 6.75
C ALA A 173 -32.01 52.17 7.68
N LYS A 174 -30.67 52.16 7.88
CA LYS A 174 -29.96 53.19 8.65
C LYS A 174 -30.12 54.59 8.05
N ALA A 175 -30.27 54.70 6.74
CA ALA A 175 -30.53 55.95 6.04
C ALA A 175 -32.00 56.43 6.13
N GLY A 176 -32.87 55.71 6.84
CA GLY A 176 -34.28 56.07 7.02
C GLY A 176 -35.17 55.71 5.82
N THR A 177 -34.70 54.83 4.92
CA THR A 177 -35.47 54.41 3.75
C THR A 177 -36.67 53.53 4.20
N PRO A 178 -37.90 53.76 3.70
CA PRO A 178 -39.05 52.92 4.04
C PRO A 178 -38.84 51.44 3.69
N LEU A 179 -39.32 50.53 4.54
CA LEU A 179 -39.17 49.08 4.36
C LEU A 179 -39.67 48.56 3.01
N SER A 180 -40.77 49.12 2.50
CA SER A 180 -41.32 48.76 1.19
C SER A 180 -40.36 49.08 0.03
N VAL A 181 -39.61 50.18 0.13
CA VAL A 181 -38.60 50.56 -0.86
C VAL A 181 -37.35 49.69 -0.74
N ILE A 182 -36.96 49.32 0.49
CA ILE A 182 -35.84 48.39 0.72
C ILE A 182 -36.16 47.00 0.18
N ALA A 183 -37.37 46.49 0.42
CA ALA A 183 -37.84 45.22 -0.11
C ALA A 183 -37.80 45.20 -1.64
N LEU A 184 -38.27 46.26 -2.29
CA LEU A 184 -38.20 46.42 -3.75
C LEU A 184 -36.75 46.45 -4.26
N ALA A 185 -35.85 47.19 -3.59
CA ALA A 185 -34.47 47.38 -4.05
C ALA A 185 -33.57 46.15 -3.83
N THR A 186 -33.82 45.36 -2.78
CA THR A 186 -32.97 44.23 -2.39
C THR A 186 -33.56 42.87 -2.75
N GLY A 187 -34.86 42.83 -3.11
CA GLY A 187 -35.58 41.59 -3.38
C GLY A 187 -35.86 40.74 -2.13
N LEU A 188 -35.55 41.24 -0.94
CA LEU A 188 -35.82 40.55 0.32
C LEU A 188 -37.29 40.69 0.73
N SER A 189 -37.87 39.63 1.27
CA SER A 189 -39.23 39.70 1.83
C SER A 189 -39.29 40.59 3.07
N GLU A 190 -40.43 41.21 3.34
CA GLU A 190 -40.61 42.03 4.55
C GLU A 190 -40.38 41.21 5.84
N ILE A 191 -40.70 39.92 5.85
CA ILE A 191 -40.41 39.02 6.97
C ILE A 191 -38.90 38.90 7.19
N THR A 192 -38.14 38.66 6.11
CA THR A 192 -36.67 38.56 6.16
C THR A 192 -36.03 39.88 6.58
N LEU A 193 -36.54 41.02 6.10
CA LEU A 193 -36.08 42.35 6.50
C LEU A 193 -36.35 42.63 7.98
N ASN A 194 -37.55 42.32 8.47
CA ASN A 194 -37.90 42.48 9.88
C ASN A 194 -37.03 41.58 10.77
N GLN A 195 -36.73 40.34 10.36
CA GLN A 195 -35.80 39.47 11.09
C GLN A 195 -34.35 39.97 11.05
N LEU A 196 -33.92 40.58 9.95
CA LEU A 196 -32.58 41.14 9.80
C LEU A 196 -32.38 42.41 10.64
N LEU A 197 -33.43 43.22 10.80
CA LEU A 197 -33.38 44.52 11.49
C LEU A 197 -33.68 44.43 13.00
N ASN A 198 -34.29 43.34 13.46
CA ASN A 198 -34.60 43.08 14.86
C ASN A 198 -33.57 42.15 15.56
N ASN A 199 -32.54 41.70 14.84
CA ASN A 199 -31.35 41.05 15.40
C ASN A 199 -30.23 42.07 15.57
#